data_AF-A0A9N7U6G8-F1
#
_entry.id   AF-A0A9N7U6G8-F1
#
_cell.length_a   1.000
_cell.length_b   1.000
_cell.length_c   1.000
_cell.angle_alpha   90.00
_cell.angle_beta   90.00
_cell.angle_gamma   90.00
#
_symmetry.space_group_name_H-M   'P 1'
#
loop_
_entity.id
_entity.type
_entity.pdbx_description
1 polymer ?
#
loop_
_entity_poly.entity_id
_entity_poly.type
_entity_poly.pdbx_seq_one_letter_code
_entity_poly.pdbx_strand_id
1 'polypeptide(L)' 'MYFVSDIRGWWGGQPFIYPGMNSIFVYVGHSLLGFYFPFSWEMHFQQSHWEWLFQSLWGTALWVLIAYLLYRKNFFLKI' A
#
# COMPACT_ATOMS: atom_id res chain seq x y z
N MET A 1 5.98 -20.10 -9.81
CA MET A 1 6.77 -18.93 -10.26
C MET A 1 6.84 -18.86 -11.79
N TYR A 2 7.40 -19.87 -12.48
CA TYR A 2 7.56 -19.86 -13.96
C TYR A 2 6.26 -19.63 -14.74
N PHE A 3 5.17 -20.32 -14.40
CA PHE A 3 3.90 -20.19 -15.13
C PHE A 3 3.23 -18.81 -15.01
N VAL A 4 3.43 -18.12 -13.89
CA VAL A 4 2.77 -16.83 -13.58
C VAL A 4 3.56 -15.66 -14.17
N SER A 5 4.89 -15.70 -14.07
CA SER A 5 5.78 -14.67 -14.61
C SER A 5 6.12 -14.88 -16.08
N ASP A 6 6.54 -16.09 -16.47
CA ASP A 6 7.14 -16.35 -17.78
C ASP A 6 6.09 -16.62 -18.87
N ILE A 7 5.04 -17.39 -18.53
CA ILE A 7 4.01 -17.79 -19.51
C ILE A 7 2.88 -16.77 -19.60
N ARG A 8 2.45 -16.19 -18.47
CA ARG A 8 1.34 -15.21 -18.44
C ARG A 8 1.78 -13.75 -18.34
N GLY A 9 3.02 -13.45 -17.97
CA GLY A 9 3.49 -12.07 -17.79
C GLY A 9 2.76 -11.28 -16.70
N TRP A 10 2.03 -11.95 -15.79
CA TRP A 10 1.18 -11.29 -14.80
C TRP A 10 1.96 -10.71 -13.62
N TRP A 11 3.19 -11.18 -13.42
CA TRP A 11 4.01 -10.80 -12.29
C TRP A 11 5.35 -10.22 -12.76
N GLY A 12 5.35 -8.92 -13.05
CA GLY A 12 6.53 -8.12 -13.38
C GLY A 12 7.08 -7.29 -12.21
N GLY A 13 6.59 -7.52 -10.99
CA GLY A 13 6.92 -6.74 -9.79
C GLY A 13 5.79 -5.81 -9.30
N GLN A 14 4.66 -5.77 -10.00
CA GLN A 14 3.44 -5.13 -9.50
C GLN A 14 2.83 -5.99 -8.37
N PRO A 15 2.16 -5.38 -7.38
CA PRO A 15 1.88 -3.95 -7.23
C PRO A 15 2.97 -3.17 -6.50
N PHE A 16 4.07 -3.81 -6.08
CA PHE A 16 5.08 -3.21 -5.20
C PHE A 16 5.98 -2.18 -5.89
N ILE A 17 6.09 -2.21 -7.23
CA ILE A 17 6.79 -1.18 -8.00
C ILE A 17 6.16 0.21 -7.80
N TYR A 18 4.83 0.31 -7.68
CA TYR A 18 4.12 1.59 -7.60
C TYR A 18 4.48 2.42 -6.35
N PRO A 19 4.37 1.88 -5.12
CA PRO A 19 4.83 2.59 -3.93
C PRO A 19 6.35 2.77 -3.93
N GLY A 20 7.12 1.88 -4.57
CA GLY A 20 8.57 2.04 -4.73
C GLY A 20 8.96 3.30 -5.53
N MET A 21 8.25 3.56 -6.64
CA MET A 21 8.46 4.77 -7.45
C MET A 21 8.00 6.07 -6.77
N ASN A 22 7.13 5.97 -5.77
CA ASN A 22 6.56 7.10 -5.02
C ASN A 22 6.86 6.98 -3.51
N SER A 23 8.03 6.47 -3.16
CA SER A 23 8.38 6.11 -1.78
C SER A 23 8.36 7.30 -0.83
N ILE A 24 8.84 8.47 -1.26
CA ILE A 24 8.81 9.71 -0.47
C ILE A 24 7.35 10.13 -0.21
N PHE A 25 6.50 10.09 -1.22
CA PHE A 25 5.09 10.45 -1.06
C PHE A 25 4.39 9.50 -0.09
N VAL A 26 4.58 8.19 -0.24
CA VAL A 26 3.99 7.19 0.65
C VAL A 26 4.50 7.36 2.09
N TYR A 27 5.79 7.65 2.28
CA TYR A 27 6.37 7.88 3.60
C TYR A 27 5.80 9.13 4.28
N VAL A 28 5.80 10.27 3.59
CA VAL A 28 5.28 11.53 4.13
C VAL A 28 3.77 11.41 4.36
N GLY A 29 3.05 10.83 3.41
CA GLY A 29 1.63 10.58 3.52
C GLY A 29 1.29 9.67 4.71
N HIS A 30 2.05 8.59 4.92
CA HIS A 30 1.88 7.72 6.08
C HIS A 30 2.20 8.44 7.39
N SER A 31 3.25 9.25 7.42
CA SER A 31 3.63 10.04 8.60
C SER A 31 2.54 11.04 9.00
N LEU A 32 1.82 11.61 8.03
CA LEU A 32 0.76 12.59 8.26
C LEU A 32 -0.61 11.94 8.52
N LEU A 33 -0.97 10.90 7.76
CA LEU A 33 -2.32 10.33 7.71
C LEU A 33 -2.42 8.93 8.33
N GLY A 34 -1.31 8.29 8.67
CA GLY A 34 -1.27 6.89 9.11
C GLY A 34 -2.08 6.60 10.38
N PHE A 35 -2.24 7.60 11.25
CA PHE A 35 -3.04 7.50 12.47
C PHE A 35 -4.50 7.90 12.30
N TYR A 36 -4.88 8.41 11.14
CA TYR A 36 -6.23 8.88 10.85
C TYR A 36 -7.03 7.82 10.10
N PHE A 37 -8.35 7.86 10.25
CA PHE A 37 -9.26 7.12 9.38
C PHE A 37 -9.03 7.57 7.92
N PRO A 38 -8.98 6.66 6.91
CA PRO A 38 -9.29 5.23 6.94
C PRO A 38 -8.09 4.28 7.19
N PHE A 39 -6.90 4.80 7.52
CA PHE A 39 -5.69 3.99 7.70
C PHE A 39 -5.58 3.36 9.09
N SER A 40 -6.10 4.07 10.09
CA SER A 40 -6.17 3.60 11.47
C SER A 40 -7.50 4.00 12.09
N TRP A 41 -8.02 3.15 12.98
CA TRP A 41 -9.19 3.42 13.79
C TRP A 41 -9.02 2.81 15.18
N GLU A 42 -9.84 3.27 16.13
CA GLU A 42 -9.81 2.75 17.49
C GLU A 42 -10.33 1.31 17.52
N MET A 43 -9.51 0.40 18.02
CA MET A 43 -9.84 -1.02 18.14
C MET A 43 -10.66 -1.25 19.42
N HIS A 44 -11.86 -1.79 19.27
CA HIS A 44 -12.72 -2.13 20.40
C HIS A 44 -12.32 -3.46 21.06
N PHE A 45 -11.71 -4.40 20.33
CA PHE A 45 -11.35 -5.73 20.85
C PHE A 45 -9.83 -5.97 20.84
N GLN A 46 -9.13 -5.41 21.83
CA GLN A 46 -7.68 -5.56 21.98
C GLN A 46 -7.19 -7.00 22.22
N GLN A 47 -8.08 -7.94 22.56
CA GLN A 47 -7.71 -9.35 22.81
C GLN A 47 -7.55 -10.18 21.52
N SER A 48 -8.04 -9.70 20.38
CA SER A 48 -7.95 -10.42 19.11
C SER A 48 -6.88 -9.83 18.20
N HIS A 49 -5.86 -10.63 17.86
CA HIS A 49 -4.84 -10.24 16.87
C HIS A 49 -5.40 -10.03 15.46
N TRP A 50 -6.62 -10.51 15.20
CA TRP A 50 -7.23 -10.42 13.87
C TRP A 50 -7.51 -8.98 13.45
N GLU A 51 -7.93 -8.12 14.39
CA GLU A 51 -8.18 -6.69 14.09
C GLU A 51 -6.88 -5.97 13.70
N TRP A 52 -5.76 -6.29 14.37
CA TRP A 52 -4.44 -5.74 14.05
C TRP A 52 -3.96 -6.17 12.68
N LEU A 53 -4.12 -7.45 12.35
CA LEU A 53 -3.80 -7.97 11.03
C LEU A 53 -4.66 -7.30 9.96
N PHE A 54 -5.96 -7.20 10.19
CA PHE A 54 -6.88 -6.59 9.24
C PHE A 54 -6.57 -5.12 9.01
N GLN A 55 -6.34 -4.34 10.07
CA GLN A 55 -5.99 -2.93 9.96
C GLN A 55 -4.65 -2.74 9.22
N SER A 56 -3.65 -3.57 9.51
CA SER A 56 -2.35 -3.51 8.83
C SER A 56 -2.47 -3.86 7.34
N LEU A 57 -3.22 -4.90 7.00
CA LEU A 57 -3.49 -5.29 5.62
C LEU A 57 -4.31 -4.22 4.88
N TRP A 58 -5.28 -3.62 5.55
CA TRP A 58 -6.12 -2.57 5.00
C TRP A 58 -5.31 -1.29 4.73
N GLY A 59 -4.55 -0.82 5.71
CA GLY A 59 -3.72 0.37 5.58
C GLY A 59 -2.66 0.19 4.47
N THR A 60 -2.02 -0.97 4.40
CA THR A 60 -1.06 -1.27 3.31
C THR A 60 -1.75 -1.34 1.94
N ALA A 61 -2.93 -1.96 1.84
CA ALA A 61 -3.71 -1.99 0.61
C ALA A 61 -4.11 -0.59 0.13
N LEU A 62 -4.53 0.29 1.04
CA LEU A 62 -4.85 1.68 0.72
C LEU A 62 -3.63 2.44 0.19
N TRP A 63 -2.47 2.30 0.82
CA TRP A 63 -1.23 2.94 0.34
C TRP A 63 -0.80 2.42 -1.03
N VAL A 64 -0.93 1.12 -1.28
CA VAL A 64 -0.68 0.52 -2.60
C VAL A 64 -1.66 1.08 -3.64
N LEU A 65 -2.94 1.23 -3.30
CA LEU A 65 -3.95 1.79 -4.18
C LEU A 65 -3.66 3.27 -4.50
N ILE A 66 -3.29 4.07 -3.50
CA ILE A 66 -2.92 5.48 -3.69
C ILE A 66 -1.68 5.59 -4.59
N ALA A 67 -0.66 4.78 -4.34
CA ALA A 67 0.54 4.73 -5.17
C ALA A 67 0.23 4.31 -6.61
N TYR A 68 -0.70 3.37 -6.81
CA TYR A 68 -1.18 2.97 -8.13
C TYR A 68 -1.92 4.12 -8.84
N LEU A 69 -2.76 4.89 -8.14
CA LEU A 69 -3.46 6.04 -8.71
C LEU A 69 -2.46 7.13 -9.13
N LEU A 70 -1.44 7.40 -8.32
CA LEU A 70 -0.36 8.34 -8.65
C LEU A 70 0.44 7.88 -9.88
N TYR A 71 0.78 6.59 -9.94
CA TYR A 71 1.42 5.98 -11.10
C TYR A 71 0.58 6.17 -12.37
N ARG A 72 -0.74 5.90 -12.31
CA ARG A 72 -1.65 6.11 -13.46
C ARG A 72 -1.72 7.57 -13.90
N LYS A 73 -1.50 8.52 -12.99
CA LYS A 73 -1.42 9.96 -13.28
C LYS A 73 -0.03 10.42 -13.72
N ASN A 74 0.95 9.51 -13.82
CA ASN A 74 2.36 9.81 -14.08
C ASN A 74 2.96 10.85 -13.12
N PHE A 75 2.43 10.93 -11.90
CA PHE A 75 2.96 11.80 -10.86
C PHE A 75 3.99 11.02 -10.05
N PHE A 76 5.23 11.50 -10.07
CA PHE A 76 6.36 10.88 -9.37
C PHE A 76 7.05 11.95 -8.54
N LEU A 77 6.83 11.89 -7.22
CA LEU A 77 7.47 12.81 -6.30
C LEU A 77 8.89 12.32 -6.03
N LYS A 78 9.85 12.98 -6.67
CA LYS A 78 11.29 12.76 -6.55
C LYS A 78 11.95 14.07 -6.11
N ILE A 79 12.86 14.00 -5.15
CA ILE A 79 13.69 15.14 -4.72
C ILE A 79 15.06 15.04 -5.38
#